data_AF-A0A953N0Z5-F1
#
_entry.id   AF-A0A953N0Z5-F1
#
_cell.length_a   1.000
_cell.length_b   1.000
_cell.length_c   1.000
_cell.angle_alpha   90.00
_cell.angle_beta   90.00
_cell.angle_gamma   90.00
#
_symmetry.space_group_name_H-M   'P 1'
#
loop_
_entity.id
_entity.type
_entity.pdbx_description
1 polymer ?
#
loop_
_entity_poly.entity_id
_entity_poly.type
_entity_poly.pdbx_seq_one_letter_code
_entity_poly.pdbx_strand_id
1 'polypeptide(L)' 'MAEFVVYILWSDVFSKTYIGCTGNLMSRFLSHNVLGKKGWTVRYRPWRVVYV' A
#
# COMPACT_ATOMS: atom_id res chain seq x y z
N MET A 1 10.85 -5.23 -19.89
CA MET A 1 11.00 -3.98 -19.11
C MET A 1 10.07 -4.11 -17.91
N ALA A 2 10.55 -3.96 -16.68
CA ALA A 2 9.65 -4.02 -15.52
C ALA A 2 8.86 -2.71 -15.44
N GLU A 3 7.54 -2.78 -15.56
CA GLU A 3 6.66 -1.62 -15.45
C GLU A 3 6.54 -1.23 -13.98
N PHE A 4 7.00 -0.02 -13.64
CA PHE A 4 6.86 0.54 -12.31
C PHE A 4 5.67 1.49 -12.28
N VAL A 5 4.82 1.34 -11.27
CA VAL A 5 3.64 2.21 -11.06
C VAL A 5 3.79 2.98 -9.75
N VAL A 6 3.19 4.17 -9.71
CA VAL A 6 3.08 5.00 -8.50
C VAL A 6 1.64 4.92 -8.01
N TYR A 7 1.43 4.32 -6.84
CA TYR A 7 0.09 4.07 -6.32
C TYR A 7 -0.18 4.88 -5.07
N ILE A 8 -1.48 5.06 -4.80
CA ILE A 8 -2.00 5.66 -3.58
C ILE A 8 -2.85 4.64 -2.86
N LEU A 9 -2.56 4.44 -1.57
CA LEU A 9 -3.40 3.68 -0.65
C LEU A 9 -4.16 4.63 0.28
N TRP A 10 -5.40 4.26 0.58
CA TRP A 10 -6.21 4.93 1.59
C TRP A 10 -6.65 3.96 2.68
N SER A 11 -6.66 4.45 3.92
CA SER A 11 -7.22 3.77 5.07
C SER A 11 -8.51 4.46 5.50
N ASP A 12 -9.64 3.77 5.30
CA ASP A 12 -10.97 4.27 5.71
C ASP A 12 -11.06 4.50 7.21
N VAL A 13 -10.50 3.58 7.99
CA VAL A 13 -10.62 3.59 9.45
C VAL A 13 -9.82 4.74 10.08
N PHE A 14 -8.69 5.10 9.48
CA PHE A 14 -7.76 6.07 10.06
C PHE A 14 -7.71 7.40 9.30
N SER A 15 -8.42 7.50 8.18
CA SER A 15 -8.36 8.66 7.27
C SER A 15 -6.92 9.04 6.91
N LYS A 16 -6.13 8.04 6.52
CA LYS A 16 -4.71 8.19 6.16
C LYS A 16 -4.46 7.77 4.72
N THR A 17 -3.52 8.46 4.10
CA THR A 17 -3.01 8.15 2.77
C THR A 17 -1.57 7.65 2.86
N TYR A 18 -1.21 6.72 1.98
CA TYR A 18 0.17 6.31 1.73
C TYR A 18 0.44 6.34 0.22
N ILE A 19 1.56 6.90 -0.19
CA ILE A 19 1.99 6.96 -1.60
C ILE A 19 3.25 6.13 -1.73
N GLY A 20 3.31 5.27 -2.75
CA GLY A 20 4.47 4.43 -2.98
C GLY A 20 4.66 4.08 -4.45
N CYS A 21 5.80 3.47 -4.77
CA CYS A 21 6.06 2.91 -6.09
C CYS A 21 6.46 1.43 -6.00
N THR A 22 6.17 0.67 -7.05
CA THR A 22 6.54 -0.74 -7.13
C THR A 22 6.47 -1.27 -8.56
N GLY A 23 7.25 -2.31 -8.85
CA GLY A 23 7.10 -3.12 -10.07
C GLY A 23 6.12 -4.29 -9.91
N ASN A 24 5.52 -4.48 -8.72
CA ASN A 24 4.51 -5.52 -8.48
C ASN A 24 3.50 -5.04 -7.42
N LEU A 25 2.39 -4.46 -7.91
CA LEU A 25 1.36 -3.86 -7.06
C LEU A 25 0.69 -4.89 -6.14
N MET A 26 0.41 -6.10 -6.62
CA MET A 26 -0.26 -7.14 -5.84
C MET A 26 0.58 -7.59 -4.64
N SER A 27 1.86 -7.88 -4.86
CA SER A 27 2.78 -8.27 -3.78
C SER A 27 2.96 -7.14 -2.77
N ARG A 28 3.09 -5.91 -3.25
CA ARG A 28 3.23 -4.74 -2.37
C ARG A 28 1.96 -4.48 -1.56
N PHE A 29 0.78 -4.63 -2.15
CA PHE A 29 -0.50 -4.50 -1.46
C PHE A 29 -0.66 -5.55 -0.35
N LEU A 30 -0.31 -6.80 -0.63
CA LEU A 30 -0.30 -7.89 0.35
C LEU A 30 0.70 -7.61 1.50
N SER A 31 1.86 -7.02 1.19
CA SER A 31 2.84 -6.59 2.21
C SER A 31 2.26 -5.51 3.13
N HIS A 32 1.59 -4.52 2.58
CA HIS A 32 0.99 -3.44 3.36
C HIS A 32 -0.16 -3.90 4.25
N ASN A 33 -0.97 -4.86 3.81
CA ASN A 33 -2.15 -5.32 4.53
C ASN A 33 -1.92 -6.53 5.45
N VAL A 34 -1.01 -7.44 5.09
CA VAL A 34 -0.88 -8.73 5.79
C VAL A 34 0.56 -8.97 6.23
N LEU A 35 1.52 -9.00 5.31
CA LEU A 35 2.85 -9.58 5.58
C LEU A 35 3.77 -8.65 6.40
N GLY A 36 3.58 -7.33 6.31
CA GLY A 36 4.40 -6.36 7.04
C GLY A 36 4.26 -6.55 8.55
N LYS A 37 5.38 -6.72 9.27
CA LYS A 37 5.42 -6.87 10.74
C LYS A 37 5.85 -5.60 11.46
N LYS A 38 6.46 -4.66 10.74
CA LYS A 38 6.98 -3.38 11.25
C LYS A 38 6.81 -2.30 10.19
N GLY A 39 6.84 -1.04 10.63
CA GLY A 39 6.73 0.13 9.77
C GLY A 39 5.42 0.90 9.93
N TRP A 40 5.35 2.09 9.33
CA TRP A 40 4.23 3.01 9.48
C TRP A 40 2.92 2.44 8.94
N THR A 41 2.96 1.81 7.75
CA THR A 41 1.76 1.27 7.10
C THR A 41 1.11 0.11 7.84
N VAL A 42 1.84 -0.61 8.68
CA VAL A 42 1.27 -1.70 9.50
C VAL A 42 0.21 -1.17 10.48
N ARG A 43 0.37 0.06 10.96
CA ARG A 43 -0.48 0.66 12.00
C ARG A 43 -1.84 1.15 11.50
N TYR A 44 -2.00 1.33 10.19
CA TYR A 44 -3.20 1.95 9.60
C TYR A 44 -3.90 1.07 8.57
N ARG A 45 -3.81 -0.25 8.75
CA ARG A 45 -4.59 -1.25 8.01
C ARG A 45 -6.07 -1.18 8.42
N PRO A 46 -7.02 -1.59 7.57
CA PRO A 46 -6.83 -2.06 6.20
C PRO A 46 -6.59 -0.91 5.22
N TRP A 47 -5.79 -1.18 4.19
CA TRP A 47 -5.54 -0.28 3.07
C TRP A 47 -6.33 -0.72 1.84
N ARG A 48 -6.86 0.23 1.08
CA ARG A 48 -7.33 0.02 -0.31
C ARG A 48 -6.49 0.83 -1.29
N VAL A 49 -6.28 0.30 -2.49
CA VAL A 49 -5.71 1.06 -3.59
C VAL A 49 -6.79 2.01 -4.11
N VAL A 50 -6.46 3.30 -4.24
CA VAL A 50 -7.40 4.32 -4.77
C VAL A 50 -6.91 4.96 -6.07
N TYR A 51 -5.62 4.83 -6.38
CA TYR A 51 -5.01 5.35 -7.59
C TYR A 51 -3.74 4.54 -7.91
N VAL A 52 -3.41 4.43 -9.21
CA VAL A 52 -2.23 3.76 -9.77
C VAL A 52 -1.68 4.61 -10.92
#